data_AF-A0A7C4PAZ1-F1
#
_entry.id   AF-A0A7C4PAZ1-F1
#
_cell.length_a   1.000
_cell.length_b   1.000
_cell.length_c   1.000
_cell.angle_alpha   90.00
_cell.angle_beta   90.00
_cell.angle_gamma   90.00
#
_symmetry.space_group_name_H-M   'P 1'
#
loop_
_entity.id
_entity.type
_entity.pdbx_description
1 polymer ?
#
loop_
_entity_poly.entity_id
_entity_poly.type
_entity_poly.pdbx_seq_one_letter_code
_entity_poly.pdbx_strand_id
1 'polypeptide(L)'
;MNIKRSLFLFVLLLAVFTSACQRNITRNADGSLLVETSITAQALQEAVQAAIADPLIKEISVSLQSGYVLVSGQRERLNDSSKTDTLSFRLDLGVSNGNLTAVVSQAVLDGKPLDQARIENWNETIAARLQKIGQNRVNAVLQSVVVSPDGIQMTWQVSR
;
A
#
# COMPACT_ATOMS: atom_id res chain seq x y z
N MET A 1 28.59 -8.01 -39.29
CA MET A 1 27.96 -7.14 -38.28
C MET A 1 27.09 -8.01 -37.38
N ASN A 2 27.42 -8.08 -36.09
CA ASN A 2 27.02 -9.18 -35.19
C ASN A 2 25.52 -9.18 -34.87
N ILE A 3 24.77 -10.13 -35.44
CA ILE A 3 23.34 -10.40 -35.20
C ILE A 3 23.00 -10.51 -33.69
N LYS A 4 23.96 -10.98 -32.86
CA LYS A 4 23.82 -11.10 -31.41
C LYS A 4 23.73 -9.75 -30.66
N ARG A 5 24.27 -8.66 -31.21
CA ARG A 5 24.14 -7.31 -30.61
C ARG A 5 22.78 -6.67 -30.90
N SER A 6 22.19 -6.99 -32.06
CA SER A 6 20.87 -6.46 -32.46
C SER A 6 19.73 -7.04 -31.62
N LEU A 7 19.81 -8.33 -31.27
CA LEU A 7 18.80 -9.02 -30.47
C LEU A 7 18.76 -8.51 -29.02
N PHE A 8 19.91 -8.15 -28.45
CA PHE A 8 19.99 -7.64 -27.07
C PHE A 8 19.42 -6.23 -26.94
N LEU A 9 19.59 -5.38 -27.96
CA LEU A 9 18.99 -4.05 -28.03
C LEU A 9 17.47 -4.12 -28.15
N PHE A 10 16.93 -5.11 -28.87
CA PHE A 10 15.48 -5.26 -29.05
C PHE A 10 14.77 -5.73 -27.76
N VAL A 11 15.39 -6.61 -26.98
CA VAL A 11 14.85 -7.09 -25.69
C VAL A 11 14.88 -5.98 -24.62
N LEU A 12 15.93 -5.14 -24.62
CA LEU A 12 16.01 -4.00 -23.71
C LEU A 12 14.96 -2.92 -24.04
N LEU A 13 14.64 -2.70 -25.32
CA LEU A 13 13.62 -1.76 -25.75
C LEU A 13 12.19 -2.24 -25.42
N LEU A 14 11.95 -3.57 -25.44
CA LEU A 14 10.64 -4.15 -25.15
C LEU A 14 10.29 -4.11 -23.64
N ALA A 15 11.29 -4.17 -22.76
CA ALA A 15 11.10 -4.12 -21.31
C ALA A 15 10.67 -2.72 -20.79
N VAL A 16 10.90 -1.66 -21.55
CA VAL A 16 10.50 -0.29 -21.18
C VAL A 16 9.00 -0.04 -21.41
N PHE A 17 8.35 -0.81 -22.29
CA PHE A 17 6.94 -0.61 -22.62
C PHE A 17 5.95 -1.29 -21.67
N THR A 18 6.38 -2.20 -20.79
CA THR A 18 5.45 -2.93 -19.90
C THR A 18 5.29 -2.32 -18.51
N SER A 19 5.97 -1.21 -18.20
CA SER A 19 5.74 -0.44 -16.96
C SER A 19 4.64 0.63 -17.12
N ALA A 20 3.67 0.38 -17.99
CA ALA A 20 2.47 1.20 -18.09
C ALA A 20 1.59 0.91 -16.87
N CYS A 21 1.61 1.81 -15.88
CA CYS A 21 0.54 1.91 -14.89
C CYS A 21 -0.80 1.89 -15.63
N GLN A 22 -1.60 0.83 -15.45
CA GLN A 22 -2.95 0.75 -15.98
C GLN A 22 -3.80 1.81 -15.27
N ARG A 23 -3.90 3.01 -15.85
CA ARG A 23 -4.79 4.07 -15.40
C ARG A 23 -6.02 4.07 -16.28
N ASN A 24 -7.14 3.64 -15.71
CA ASN A 24 -8.42 3.78 -16.37
C ASN A 24 -8.97 5.18 -16.04
N ILE A 25 -9.33 5.96 -17.07
CA ILE A 25 -9.88 7.30 -16.90
C ILE A 25 -11.25 7.32 -17.59
N THR A 26 -12.30 7.52 -16.81
CA THR A 26 -13.66 7.71 -17.33
C THR A 26 -14.08 9.16 -17.09
N ARG A 27 -14.81 9.75 -18.05
CA ARG A 27 -15.35 11.10 -17.93
C ARG A 27 -16.84 11.05 -17.61
N ASN A 28 -17.27 11.83 -16.62
CA ASN A 28 -18.66 11.98 -16.23
C ASN A 28 -19.36 13.08 -17.05
N ALA A 29 -20.69 13.05 -17.07
CA ALA A 29 -21.54 14.01 -17.79
C ALA A 29 -21.43 15.46 -17.26
N ASP A 30 -21.08 15.63 -15.98
CA ASP A 30 -20.85 16.92 -15.31
C ASP A 30 -19.45 17.51 -15.59
N GLY A 31 -18.61 16.82 -16.38
CA GLY A 31 -17.26 17.24 -16.72
C GLY A 31 -16.18 16.80 -15.72
N SER A 32 -16.53 16.10 -14.64
CA SER A 32 -15.58 15.47 -13.73
C SER A 32 -14.97 14.19 -14.33
N LEU A 33 -13.83 13.74 -13.79
CA LEU A 33 -13.15 12.50 -14.19
C LEU A 33 -13.16 11.49 -13.04
N LEU A 34 -13.48 10.24 -13.33
CA LEU A 34 -13.14 9.11 -12.48
C LEU A 34 -11.78 8.58 -12.89
N VAL A 35 -10.85 8.55 -11.93
CA VAL A 35 -9.50 8.05 -12.12
C VAL A 35 -9.32 6.85 -11.22
N GLU A 36 -8.94 5.74 -11.83
CA GLU A 36 -8.61 4.51 -11.14
C GLU A 36 -7.10 4.39 -10.95
N THR A 37 -6.67 4.09 -9.73
CA THR A 37 -5.27 3.84 -9.38
C THR A 37 -5.14 2.56 -8.59
N SER A 38 -4.09 1.78 -8.88
CA SER A 38 -3.77 0.57 -8.14
C SER A 38 -2.52 0.76 -7.26
N ILE A 39 -2.52 0.12 -6.10
CA ILE A 39 -1.37 -0.03 -5.21
C ILE A 39 -1.03 -1.52 -5.15
N THR A 40 0.24 -1.85 -5.41
CA THR A 40 0.75 -3.21 -5.36
C THR A 40 0.97 -3.66 -3.91
N ALA A 41 1.03 -4.98 -3.67
CA ALA A 41 1.40 -5.52 -2.36
C ALA A 41 2.77 -4.99 -1.87
N GLN A 42 3.74 -4.84 -2.79
CA GLN A 42 5.05 -4.28 -2.45
C GLN A 42 4.95 -2.82 -1.99
N ALA A 43 4.25 -1.97 -2.73
CA ALA A 43 4.08 -0.56 -2.35
C ALA A 43 3.33 -0.43 -1.02
N LEU A 44 2.35 -1.31 -0.75
CA LEU A 44 1.68 -1.39 0.54
C LEU A 44 2.66 -1.79 1.66
N GLN A 45 3.47 -2.82 1.44
CA GLN A 45 4.46 -3.27 2.42
C GLN A 45 5.45 -2.15 2.79
N GLU A 46 5.96 -1.43 1.79
CA GLU A 46 6.84 -0.28 1.99
C GLU A 46 6.15 0.84 2.77
N ALA A 47 4.88 1.13 2.45
CA ALA A 47 4.08 2.13 3.16
C ALA A 47 3.86 1.74 4.64
N VAL A 48 3.55 0.46 4.90
CA VAL A 48 3.35 -0.07 6.26
C VAL A 48 4.66 -0.05 7.05
N GLN A 49 5.77 -0.49 6.47
CA GLN A 49 7.09 -0.42 7.10
C GLN A 49 7.47 1.01 7.47
N ALA A 50 7.25 1.95 6.54
CA ALA A 50 7.54 3.36 6.78
C ALA A 50 6.58 4.02 7.79
N ALA A 51 5.37 3.49 7.95
CA ALA A 51 4.40 3.96 8.96
C ALA A 51 4.74 3.45 10.37
N ILE A 52 5.15 2.17 10.48
CA ILE A 52 5.57 1.58 11.75
C ILE A 52 6.79 2.30 12.32
N ALA A 53 7.77 2.62 11.46
CA ALA A 53 8.95 3.41 11.78
C ALA A 53 9.78 2.91 12.99
N ASP A 54 9.68 1.62 13.34
CA ASP A 54 10.51 0.97 14.35
C ASP A 54 11.67 0.24 13.65
N PRO A 55 12.94 0.65 13.86
CA PRO A 55 14.08 0.02 13.22
C PRO A 55 14.32 -1.42 13.68
N LEU A 56 13.73 -1.85 14.80
CA LEU A 56 13.83 -3.23 15.29
C LEU A 56 12.83 -4.15 14.61
N ILE A 57 11.80 -3.61 13.95
CA ILE A 57 10.85 -4.38 13.17
C ILE A 57 11.44 -4.63 11.78
N LYS A 58 11.70 -5.90 11.51
CA LYS A 58 12.24 -6.48 10.28
C LYS A 58 11.20 -7.35 9.60
N GLU A 59 11.47 -7.70 8.35
CA GLU A 59 10.74 -8.73 7.61
C GLU A 59 9.23 -8.50 7.59
N ILE A 60 8.80 -7.24 7.49
CA ILE A 60 7.38 -6.95 7.32
C ILE A 60 6.92 -7.58 6.02
N SER A 61 5.85 -8.35 6.11
CA SER A 61 5.14 -8.93 4.99
C SER A 61 3.67 -8.54 5.06
N VAL A 62 3.08 -8.37 3.89
CA VAL A 62 1.65 -8.10 3.74
C VAL A 62 1.02 -9.20 2.90
N SER A 63 -0.12 -9.70 3.34
CA SER A 63 -0.94 -10.66 2.62
C SER A 63 -2.29 -10.03 2.31
N LEU A 64 -2.53 -9.78 1.03
CA LEU A 64 -3.78 -9.19 0.56
C LEU A 64 -4.89 -10.26 0.56
N GLN A 65 -5.98 -9.95 1.25
CA GLN A 65 -7.19 -10.76 1.29
C GLN A 65 -8.34 -9.98 0.65
N SER A 66 -9.44 -10.66 0.32
CA SER A 66 -10.63 -9.94 -0.13
C SER A 66 -11.19 -9.11 1.04
N GLY A 67 -11.13 -7.79 0.90
CA GLY A 67 -11.63 -6.82 1.88
C GLY A 67 -10.67 -6.39 2.99
N TYR A 68 -9.53 -7.04 3.20
CA TYR A 68 -8.58 -6.69 4.27
C TYR A 68 -7.15 -7.14 3.96
N VAL A 69 -6.19 -6.70 4.77
CA VAL A 69 -4.78 -7.06 4.67
C VAL A 69 -4.34 -7.68 5.99
N LEU A 70 -3.63 -8.81 5.92
CA LEU A 70 -2.89 -9.34 7.07
C LEU A 70 -1.46 -8.84 6.99
N VAL A 71 -0.97 -8.28 8.09
CA VAL A 71 0.41 -7.83 8.21
C VAL A 71 1.10 -8.67 9.27
N SER A 72 2.32 -9.10 8.97
CA SER A 72 3.20 -9.74 9.94
C SER A 72 4.62 -9.23 9.83
N GLY A 73 5.39 -9.33 10.91
CA GLY A 73 6.81 -8.96 10.93
C GLY A 73 7.52 -9.52 12.15
N GLN A 74 8.84 -9.39 12.18
CA GLN A 74 9.68 -9.84 13.29
C GLN A 74 10.32 -8.64 13.97
N ARG A 75 10.20 -8.52 15.28
CA ARG A 75 10.82 -7.44 16.06
C ARG A 75 11.97 -7.98 16.88
N GLU A 76 13.18 -7.48 16.66
CA GLU A 76 14.33 -7.81 17.51
C GLU A 76 14.10 -7.32 18.96
N ARG A 77 14.45 -8.14 19.95
CA ARG A 77 14.38 -7.74 21.36
C ARG A 77 15.53 -6.79 21.70
N LEU A 78 15.21 -5.70 22.38
CA LEU A 78 16.18 -4.68 22.81
C LEU A 78 17.32 -5.25 23.66
N ASN A 79 17.04 -6.27 24.47
CA ASN A 79 18.00 -6.86 25.40
C ASN A 79 18.75 -8.09 24.83
N ASP A 80 18.32 -8.61 23.68
CA ASP A 80 18.88 -9.83 23.09
C ASP A 80 18.53 -9.89 21.59
N SER A 81 19.45 -9.44 20.74
CA SER A 81 19.27 -9.43 19.28
C SER A 81 19.20 -10.83 18.65
N SER A 82 19.49 -11.90 19.41
CA SER A 82 19.28 -13.28 18.95
C SER A 82 17.83 -13.74 19.04
N LYS A 83 16.95 -12.95 19.69
CA LYS A 83 15.53 -13.25 19.88
C LYS A 83 14.66 -12.25 19.15
N THR A 84 13.60 -12.77 18.56
CA THR A 84 12.57 -11.98 17.89
C THR A 84 11.21 -12.19 18.54
N ASP A 85 10.40 -11.13 18.53
CA ASP A 85 8.98 -11.16 18.85
C ASP A 85 8.18 -11.05 17.55
N THR A 86 7.15 -11.86 17.40
CA THR A 86 6.30 -11.81 16.19
C THR A 86 5.27 -10.70 16.31
N LEU A 87 5.30 -9.75 15.40
CA LEU A 87 4.26 -8.74 15.19
C LEU A 87 3.22 -9.30 14.22
N SER A 88 1.93 -9.15 14.54
CA SER A 88 0.85 -9.36 13.58
C SER A 88 -0.32 -8.43 13.83
N PHE A 89 -1.00 -8.04 12.76
CA PHE A 89 -2.26 -7.30 12.82
C PHE A 89 -3.05 -7.42 11.53
N ARG A 90 -4.35 -7.15 11.63
CA ARG A 90 -5.25 -6.97 10.49
C ARG A 90 -5.35 -5.48 10.17
N LEU A 91 -5.31 -5.14 8.89
CA LEU A 91 -5.47 -3.80 8.37
C LEU A 91 -6.68 -3.76 7.44
N ASP A 92 -7.67 -2.95 7.80
CA ASP A 92 -8.84 -2.65 6.97
C ASP A 92 -8.69 -1.25 6.37
N LEU A 93 -9.02 -1.10 5.09
CA LEU A 93 -9.00 0.18 4.39
C LEU A 93 -10.43 0.62 4.09
N GLY A 94 -10.68 1.91 4.21
CA GLY A 94 -12.00 2.50 3.97
C GLY A 94 -11.89 3.91 3.41
N VAL A 95 -13.06 4.52 3.18
CA VAL A 95 -13.16 5.92 2.74
C VAL A 95 -14.05 6.66 3.73
N SER A 96 -13.57 7.81 4.20
CA SER A 96 -14.36 8.73 5.03
C SER A 96 -14.07 10.17 4.63
N ASN A 97 -15.12 10.96 4.41
CA ASN A 97 -15.01 12.37 4.00
C ASN A 97 -14.08 12.60 2.81
N GLY A 98 -14.09 11.68 1.83
CA GLY A 98 -13.26 11.78 0.64
C GLY A 98 -11.78 11.43 0.83
N ASN A 99 -11.40 10.92 2.00
CA ASN A 99 -10.04 10.52 2.34
C ASN A 99 -9.98 9.02 2.64
N LEU A 100 -8.81 8.44 2.43
CA LEU A 100 -8.51 7.08 2.82
C LEU A 100 -8.48 6.99 4.35
N THR A 101 -9.08 5.94 4.90
CA THR A 101 -8.94 5.56 6.30
C THR A 101 -8.26 4.20 6.40
N ALA A 102 -7.43 4.02 7.42
CA ALA A 102 -6.85 2.73 7.78
C ALA A 102 -7.28 2.38 9.21
N VAL A 103 -7.64 1.12 9.43
CA VAL A 103 -8.01 0.59 10.74
C VAL A 103 -7.18 -0.66 11.00
N VAL A 104 -6.22 -0.54 11.90
CA VAL A 104 -5.45 -1.65 12.44
C VAL A 104 -6.23 -2.28 13.59
N SER A 105 -6.44 -3.59 13.50
CA SER A 105 -7.14 -4.40 14.48
C SER A 105 -6.36 -5.68 14.80
N GLN A 106 -6.69 -6.31 15.94
CA GLN A 106 -6.06 -7.56 16.38
C GLN A 106 -4.53 -7.47 16.46
N ALA A 107 -4.01 -6.29 16.81
CA ALA A 107 -2.59 -6.02 16.77
C ALA A 107 -1.89 -6.58 18.00
N VAL A 108 -0.97 -7.52 17.77
CA VAL A 108 -0.24 -8.22 18.83
C VAL A 108 1.25 -8.26 18.55
N LEU A 109 2.04 -8.28 19.63
CA LEU A 109 3.47 -8.55 19.63
C LEU A 109 3.73 -9.70 20.60
N ASP A 110 4.18 -10.85 20.07
CA ASP A 110 4.35 -12.09 20.84
C ASP A 110 3.08 -12.49 21.60
N GLY A 111 1.93 -12.39 20.93
CA GLY A 111 0.61 -12.70 21.48
C GLY A 111 0.05 -11.66 22.46
N LYS A 112 0.80 -10.60 22.79
CA LYS A 112 0.34 -9.53 23.68
C LYS A 112 -0.23 -8.38 22.86
N PRO A 113 -1.39 -7.82 23.23
CA PRO A 113 -1.95 -6.66 22.56
C PRO A 113 -0.97 -5.48 22.53
N LEU A 114 -0.93 -4.76 21.42
CA LEU A 114 -0.23 -3.50 21.31
C LEU A 114 -0.99 -2.37 22.00
N ASP A 115 -0.26 -1.33 22.40
CA ASP A 115 -0.83 -0.11 22.96
C ASP A 115 -1.69 0.64 21.95
N GLN A 116 -2.82 1.18 22.42
CA GLN A 116 -3.82 1.81 21.57
C GLN A 116 -3.32 3.10 20.90
N ALA A 117 -2.52 3.91 21.59
CA ALA A 117 -1.99 5.15 21.00
C ALA A 117 -1.02 4.85 19.85
N ARG A 118 -0.27 3.74 19.96
CA ARG A 118 0.56 3.24 18.85
C ARG A 118 -0.29 2.83 17.64
N ILE A 119 -1.38 2.10 17.88
CA ILE A 119 -2.31 1.66 16.83
C ILE A 119 -2.93 2.88 16.12
N GLU A 120 -3.35 3.89 16.87
CA GLU A 120 -3.92 5.12 16.32
C GLU A 120 -2.92 5.88 15.45
N ASN A 121 -1.68 6.05 15.92
CA ASN A 121 -0.63 6.64 15.10
C ASN A 121 -0.36 5.84 13.81
N TRP A 122 -0.42 4.50 13.87
CA TRP A 122 -0.29 3.66 12.67
C TRP A 122 -1.46 3.84 11.72
N ASN A 123 -2.71 3.94 12.22
CA ASN A 123 -3.89 4.21 11.38
C ASN A 123 -3.72 5.51 10.59
N GLU A 124 -3.34 6.59 11.26
CA GLU A 124 -3.15 7.89 10.62
C GLU A 124 -2.00 7.86 9.60
N THR A 125 -0.85 7.30 9.98
CA THR A 125 0.34 7.32 9.13
C THR A 125 0.24 6.37 7.94
N ILE A 126 -0.38 5.18 8.09
CA ILE A 126 -0.66 4.26 6.98
C ILE A 126 -1.62 4.92 6.00
N ALA A 127 -2.74 5.46 6.49
CA ALA A 127 -3.73 6.13 5.63
C ALA A 127 -3.12 7.29 4.85
N ALA A 128 -2.38 8.19 5.52
CA ALA A 128 -1.76 9.34 4.88
C ALA A 128 -0.73 8.92 3.81
N ARG A 129 0.07 7.90 4.07
CA ARG A 129 1.07 7.39 3.12
C ARG A 129 0.40 6.76 1.90
N LEU A 130 -0.55 5.86 2.11
CA LEU A 130 -1.26 5.20 1.02
C LEU A 130 -2.09 6.18 0.20
N GLN A 131 -2.72 7.16 0.84
CA GLN A 131 -3.41 8.25 0.15
C GLN A 131 -2.43 9.01 -0.74
N LYS A 132 -1.25 9.38 -0.26
CA LYS A 132 -0.23 10.05 -1.07
C LYS A 132 0.26 9.20 -2.25
N ILE A 133 0.36 7.88 -2.08
CA ILE A 133 0.76 6.95 -3.15
C ILE A 133 -0.33 6.87 -4.24
N GLY A 134 -1.60 6.74 -3.84
CA GLY A 134 -2.72 6.65 -4.78
C GLY A 134 -3.10 7.99 -5.41
N GLN A 135 -3.02 9.07 -4.64
CA GLN A 135 -3.45 10.41 -5.05
C GLN A 135 -2.41 11.08 -5.95
N ASN A 136 -2.59 10.97 -7.25
CA ASN A 136 -1.72 11.58 -8.25
C ASN A 136 -2.06 13.05 -8.59
N ARG A 137 -3.07 13.67 -7.97
CA ARG A 137 -3.50 15.07 -8.22
C ARG A 137 -4.03 15.77 -6.97
N VAL A 138 -3.81 17.09 -6.89
CA VAL A 138 -4.18 17.95 -5.74
C VAL A 138 -5.70 18.13 -5.58
N ASN A 139 -6.48 18.00 -6.66
CA ASN A 139 -7.95 18.18 -6.64
C ASN A 139 -8.68 16.84 -6.86
N ALA A 140 -8.39 15.85 -6.03
CA ALA A 140 -8.99 14.52 -6.13
C ALA A 140 -9.66 14.13 -4.81
N VAL A 141 -10.88 13.60 -4.89
CA VAL A 141 -11.66 13.08 -3.76
C VAL A 141 -11.77 11.57 -3.90
N LEU A 142 -11.34 10.81 -2.89
CA LEU A 142 -11.45 9.36 -2.91
C LEU A 142 -12.92 8.95 -2.77
N GLN A 143 -13.40 8.13 -3.70
CA GLN A 143 -14.79 7.63 -3.71
C GLN A 143 -14.86 6.21 -3.14
N SER A 144 -13.90 5.37 -3.50
CA SER A 144 -13.85 3.99 -3.02
C SER A 144 -12.43 3.48 -2.92
N VAL A 145 -12.26 2.51 -2.03
CA VAL A 145 -11.07 1.65 -1.93
C VAL A 145 -11.54 0.20 -1.88
N VAL A 146 -10.90 -0.66 -2.66
CA VAL A 146 -11.18 -2.10 -2.71
C VAL A 146 -9.87 -2.84 -2.52
N VAL A 147 -9.86 -3.76 -1.55
CA VAL A 147 -8.73 -4.67 -1.31
C VAL A 147 -9.08 -6.03 -1.92
N SER A 148 -8.24 -6.51 -2.82
CA SER A 148 -8.33 -7.85 -3.42
C SER A 148 -6.98 -8.56 -3.34
N PRO A 149 -6.93 -9.88 -3.60
CA PRO A 149 -5.66 -10.61 -3.66
C PRO A 149 -4.65 -10.05 -4.68
N ASP A 150 -5.12 -9.37 -5.72
CA ASP A 150 -4.28 -8.82 -6.79
C ASP A 150 -3.71 -7.43 -6.47
N GLY A 151 -4.31 -6.71 -5.52
CA GLY A 151 -3.89 -5.35 -5.18
C GLY A 151 -4.95 -4.55 -4.43
N ILE A 152 -4.63 -3.27 -4.21
CA ILE A 152 -5.60 -2.30 -3.70
C ILE A 152 -5.97 -1.38 -4.85
N GLN A 153 -7.27 -1.31 -5.15
CA GLN A 153 -7.81 -0.40 -6.15
C GLN A 153 -8.44 0.80 -5.46
N MET A 154 -8.12 2.01 -5.93
CA MET A 154 -8.70 3.26 -5.45
C MET A 154 -9.34 4.00 -6.62
N THR A 155 -10.55 4.50 -6.42
CA THR A 155 -11.28 5.29 -7.42
C THR A 155 -11.45 6.71 -6.92
N TRP A 156 -10.97 7.66 -7.71
CA TRP A 156 -10.93 9.08 -7.39
C TRP A 156 -11.86 9.85 -8.29
N GLN A 157 -12.63 10.77 -7.73
CA GLN A 157 -13.30 11.81 -8.50
C GLN A 157 -12.41 13.04 -8.56
N VAL A 158 -12.10 13.50 -9.77
CA VAL A 158 -11.27 14.66 -10.03
C VAL A 158 -12.13 15.75 -10.68
N SER A 159 -12.20 16.90 -10.03
CA SER A 159 -12.83 18.11 -10.58
C SER A 159 -11.80 19.00 -11.27
N ARG A 160 -12.27 19.83 -12.21
CA ARG A 160 -11.45 20.87 -12.84
C ARG A 160 -11.17 22.01 -11.88
#